data_AF-A0A7T2YMM9-F1
#
_entry.id   AF-A0A7T2YMM9-F1
#
_cell.length_a   1.000
_cell.length_b   1.000
_cell.length_c   1.000
_cell.angle_alpha   90.00
_cell.angle_beta   90.00
_cell.angle_gamma   90.00
#
_symmetry.space_group_name_H-M   'P 1'
#
loop_
_entity.id
_entity.type
_entity.pdbx_description
1 polymer ?
#
loop_
_entity_poly.entity_id
_entity_poly.type
_entity_poly.pdbx_seq_one_letter_code
_entity_poly.pdbx_strand_id
1 'polypeptide(L)'
;MSLIDIDRAKLHLRVDVDDEDALISAQLVAAERLSMAWIRRNVYADQAALDAAIQAAPASLSAATAAYEAALALANQLPNAIERAAATTAAQEAYEDAQADAKRTRRGLVVDDLFASAALLTLGALYENRELLDPPPVAQLLLDPLRAYG
;
A
#
# COMPACT_ATOMS: atom_id res chain seq x y z
N MET A 1 -4.30 -10.27 -1.84
CA MET A 1 -4.78 -10.65 -3.18
C MET A 1 -4.35 -9.56 -4.14
N SER A 2 -3.88 -9.91 -5.33
CA SER A 2 -3.56 -8.93 -6.36
C SER A 2 -4.85 -8.38 -7.00
N LEU A 3 -4.79 -7.15 -7.50
CA LEU A 3 -5.84 -6.51 -8.29
C LEU A 3 -5.81 -6.96 -9.77
N ILE A 4 -4.68 -7.50 -10.22
CA ILE A 4 -4.46 -7.99 -11.57
C ILE A 4 -4.40 -9.52 -11.54
N ASP A 5 -5.04 -10.16 -12.51
CA ASP A 5 -4.99 -11.61 -12.66
C ASP A 5 -3.58 -12.10 -13.00
N ILE A 6 -3.20 -13.26 -12.43
CA ILE A 6 -1.88 -13.86 -12.63
C ILE A 6 -1.64 -14.19 -14.11
N ASP A 7 -2.67 -14.60 -14.85
CA ASP A 7 -2.57 -14.89 -16.28
C ASP A 7 -2.17 -13.64 -17.08
N ARG A 8 -2.69 -12.47 -16.70
CA ARG A 8 -2.33 -11.19 -17.32
C ARG A 8 -0.89 -10.79 -16.97
N ALA A 9 -0.45 -11.07 -15.76
CA ALA A 9 0.92 -10.83 -15.33
C ALA A 9 1.93 -11.75 -16.04
N LYS A 10 1.63 -13.04 -16.16
CA LYS A 10 2.43 -14.02 -16.90
C LYS A 10 2.53 -13.67 -18.38
N LEU A 11 1.42 -13.26 -19.00
CA LEU A 11 1.41 -12.77 -20.36
C LEU A 11 2.33 -11.55 -20.55
N HIS A 12 2.33 -10.61 -19.59
CA HIS A 12 3.23 -9.46 -19.62
C HIS A 12 4.71 -9.87 -19.53
N LEU A 13 5.03 -10.81 -18.66
CA LEU A 13 6.38 -11.35 -18.45
C LEU A 13 6.82 -12.35 -19.52
N ARG A 14 5.90 -12.79 -20.40
CA ARG A 14 6.11 -13.85 -21.38
C ARG A 14 6.50 -15.19 -20.74
N VAL A 15 5.92 -15.49 -19.60
CA VAL A 15 6.07 -16.76 -18.88
C VAL A 15 4.86 -17.64 -19.20
N ASP A 16 5.09 -18.86 -19.68
CA ASP A 16 4.05 -19.83 -20.08
C ASP A 16 4.00 -21.09 -19.19
N VAL A 17 4.82 -21.12 -18.14
CA VAL A 17 4.90 -22.20 -17.14
C VAL A 17 4.41 -21.74 -15.77
N ASP A 18 4.08 -22.69 -14.89
CA ASP A 18 3.47 -22.40 -13.58
C ASP A 18 4.47 -22.44 -12.41
N ASP A 19 5.70 -22.90 -12.65
CA ASP A 19 6.73 -23.09 -11.60
C ASP A 19 7.07 -21.79 -10.85
N GLU A 20 6.82 -20.64 -11.48
CA GLU A 20 7.11 -19.31 -10.93
C GLU A 20 5.87 -18.57 -10.43
N ASP A 21 4.68 -19.16 -10.47
CA ASP A 21 3.41 -18.48 -10.16
C ASP A 21 3.41 -17.84 -8.76
N ALA A 22 4.01 -18.54 -7.78
CA ALA A 22 4.14 -18.02 -6.43
C ALA A 22 5.05 -16.78 -6.36
N LEU A 23 6.15 -16.77 -7.13
CA LEU A 23 7.07 -15.63 -7.22
C LEU A 23 6.42 -14.46 -7.94
N ILE A 24 5.81 -14.71 -9.10
CA ILE A 24 5.13 -13.71 -9.92
C ILE A 24 3.99 -13.08 -9.12
N SER A 25 3.19 -13.88 -8.41
CA SER A 25 2.12 -13.36 -7.54
C SER A 25 2.65 -12.45 -6.44
N ALA A 26 3.75 -12.83 -5.78
CA ALA A 26 4.36 -12.02 -4.73
C ALA A 26 4.92 -10.69 -5.28
N GLN A 27 5.59 -10.74 -6.43
CA GLN A 27 6.13 -9.55 -7.10
C GLN A 27 5.03 -8.66 -7.66
N LEU A 28 3.93 -9.22 -8.13
CA LEU A 28 2.77 -8.46 -8.62
C LEU A 28 2.12 -7.66 -7.47
N VAL A 29 1.95 -8.27 -6.30
CA VAL A 29 1.51 -7.55 -5.10
C VAL A 29 2.50 -6.45 -4.70
N ALA A 30 3.81 -6.70 -4.81
CA ALA A 30 4.81 -5.67 -4.55
C ALA A 30 4.72 -4.52 -5.57
N ALA A 31 4.58 -4.82 -6.86
CA ALA A 31 4.44 -3.83 -7.92
C ALA A 31 3.21 -2.93 -7.74
N GLU A 32 2.07 -3.54 -7.37
CA GLU A 32 0.85 -2.81 -7.03
C GLU A 32 1.05 -1.89 -5.82
N ARG A 33 1.74 -2.38 -4.78
CA ARG A 33 2.06 -1.58 -3.58
C ARG A 33 3.00 -0.42 -3.87
N LEU A 34 4.05 -0.61 -4.69
CA LEU A 34 4.92 0.48 -5.13
C LEU A 34 4.12 1.53 -5.92
N SER A 35 3.23 1.07 -6.79
CA SER A 35 2.35 1.95 -7.59
C SER A 35 1.41 2.75 -6.69
N MET A 36 0.77 2.11 -5.68
CA MET A 36 -0.06 2.78 -4.67
C MET A 36 0.72 3.79 -3.83
N ALA A 37 1.93 3.43 -3.41
CA ALA A 37 2.81 4.29 -2.64
C ALA A 37 3.17 5.56 -3.44
N TRP A 38 3.47 5.42 -4.73
CA TRP A 38 3.75 6.54 -5.63
C TRP A 38 2.56 7.50 -5.72
N ILE A 39 1.37 6.99 -6.01
CA ILE A 39 0.16 7.81 -6.19
C ILE A 39 -0.45 8.31 -4.88
N ARG A 40 -0.02 7.77 -3.73
CA ARG A 40 -0.52 8.09 -2.38
C ARG A 40 -2.02 7.86 -2.24
N ARG A 41 -2.51 6.76 -2.81
CA ARG A 41 -3.92 6.33 -2.75
C ARG A 41 -3.95 4.81 -2.66
N ASN A 42 -4.96 4.29 -1.97
CA ASN A 42 -5.27 2.87 -2.02
C ASN A 42 -6.10 2.58 -3.28
N VAL A 43 -5.83 1.44 -3.94
CA VAL A 43 -6.59 0.98 -5.10
C VAL A 43 -7.40 -0.26 -4.74
N TYR A 44 -8.64 -0.32 -5.23
CA TYR A 44 -9.62 -1.37 -4.92
C TYR A 44 -10.09 -2.08 -6.18
N ALA A 45 -10.49 -3.34 -6.05
CA ALA A 45 -10.92 -4.16 -7.19
C ALA A 45 -12.21 -3.63 -7.85
N ASP A 46 -13.13 -3.09 -7.05
CA ASP A 46 -14.40 -2.55 -7.51
C ASP A 46 -14.90 -1.43 -6.58
N GLN A 47 -16.01 -0.79 -6.97
CA GLN A 47 -16.61 0.29 -6.21
C GLN A 47 -17.15 -0.17 -4.86
N ALA A 48 -17.65 -1.40 -4.76
CA ALA A 48 -18.18 -1.93 -3.50
C ALA A 48 -17.07 -2.10 -2.46
N ALA A 49 -15.88 -2.56 -2.88
CA ALA A 49 -14.70 -2.67 -2.04
C ALA A 49 -14.18 -1.30 -1.58
N LEU A 50 -14.18 -0.30 -2.47
CA LEU A 50 -13.83 1.08 -2.12
C LEU A 50 -14.82 1.67 -1.10
N ASP A 51 -16.13 1.53 -1.34
CA ASP A 51 -17.17 2.05 -0.45
C ASP A 51 -17.11 1.38 0.93
N ALA A 52 -16.92 0.05 0.97
CA ALA A 52 -16.73 -0.68 2.21
C ALA A 52 -15.50 -0.19 3.00
N ALA A 53 -14.38 0.05 2.31
CA ALA A 53 -13.17 0.57 2.95
C ALA A 53 -13.37 2.00 3.48
N ILE A 54 -14.04 2.87 2.72
CA ILE A 54 -14.38 4.23 3.17
C ILE A 54 -15.30 4.18 4.40
N GLN A 55 -16.30 3.30 4.41
CA GLN A 55 -17.20 3.14 5.54
C GLN A 55 -16.49 2.60 6.79
N ALA A 56 -15.51 1.72 6.62
CA ALA A 56 -14.73 1.16 7.73
C ALA A 56 -13.70 2.15 8.29
N ALA A 57 -13.17 3.06 7.47
CA ALA A 57 -12.06 3.94 7.84
C ALA A 57 -12.27 4.76 9.13
N PRO A 58 -13.45 5.36 9.40
CA PRO A 58 -13.69 6.07 10.66
C PRO A 58 -13.59 5.18 11.90
N ALA A 59 -14.13 3.96 11.84
CA ALA A 59 -14.05 3.01 12.95
C ALA A 59 -12.60 2.55 13.17
N SER A 60 -11.86 2.26 12.10
CA SER A 60 -10.43 1.94 12.17
C SER A 60 -9.61 3.08 12.79
N LEU A 61 -9.88 4.33 12.40
CA LEU A 61 -9.19 5.48 12.97
C LEU A 61 -9.51 5.67 14.45
N SER A 62 -10.78 5.52 14.85
CA SER A 62 -11.16 5.57 16.27
C SER A 62 -10.49 4.47 17.09
N ALA A 63 -10.36 3.27 16.54
CA ALA A 63 -9.64 2.18 17.20
C ALA A 63 -8.14 2.48 17.34
N ALA A 64 -7.53 3.08 16.31
CA ALA A 64 -6.14 3.53 16.37
C ALA A 64 -5.92 4.64 17.42
N THR A 65 -6.86 5.60 17.55
CA THR A 65 -6.83 6.60 18.62
C THR A 65 -6.87 5.95 20.00
N ALA A 66 -7.77 4.98 20.23
CA ALA A 66 -7.84 4.26 21.50
C ALA A 66 -6.55 3.47 21.79
N ALA A 67 -5.96 2.81 20.78
CA ALA A 67 -4.69 2.10 20.91
C ALA A 67 -3.53 3.05 21.23
N TYR A 68 -3.51 4.24 20.61
CA TYR A 68 -2.53 5.29 20.89
C TYR A 68 -2.61 5.77 22.34
N GLU A 69 -3.80 6.11 22.82
CA GLU A 69 -4.02 6.55 24.20
C GLU A 69 -3.61 5.47 25.22
N ALA A 70 -3.95 4.20 24.94
CA ALA A 70 -3.52 3.07 25.76
C ALA A 70 -1.99 2.90 25.78
N ALA A 71 -1.34 3.03 24.62
CA ALA A 71 0.11 2.93 24.51
C ALA A 71 0.83 4.06 25.27
N LEU A 72 0.30 5.29 25.23
CA LEU A 72 0.82 6.40 26.02
C LEU A 72 0.66 6.16 27.53
N ALA A 73 -0.48 5.62 27.96
CA ALA A 73 -0.69 5.28 29.36
C ALA A 73 0.34 4.25 29.87
N LEU A 74 0.64 3.23 29.06
CA LEU A 74 1.68 2.25 29.37
C LEU A 74 3.08 2.86 29.34
N ALA A 75 3.40 3.68 28.34
CA ALA A 75 4.69 4.35 28.23
C ALA A 75 4.99 5.20 29.48
N ASN A 76 3.99 5.93 29.98
CA ASN A 76 4.13 6.77 31.18
C ASN A 76 4.44 5.99 32.46
N GLN A 77 4.15 4.69 32.51
CA GLN A 77 4.50 3.82 33.64
C GLN A 77 5.96 3.33 33.60
N LEU A 78 6.65 3.48 32.46
CA LEU A 78 8.04 3.05 32.32
C LEU A 78 8.96 3.94 33.16
N PRO A 79 9.76 3.38 34.08
CA PRO A 79 10.63 4.16 34.96
C PRO A 79 11.82 4.75 34.20
N ASN A 80 12.33 4.03 33.21
CA ASN A 80 13.45 4.46 32.37
C ASN A 80 12.97 5.50 31.34
N ALA A 81 13.57 6.69 31.37
CA ALA A 81 13.20 7.79 30.48
C ALA A 81 13.45 7.49 29.00
N ILE A 82 14.48 6.69 28.68
CA ILE A 82 14.80 6.31 27.29
C ILE A 82 13.74 5.35 26.74
N GLU A 83 13.36 4.34 27.53
CA GLU A 83 12.32 3.37 27.15
C GLU A 83 10.96 4.07 27.02
N ARG A 84 10.65 5.02 27.91
CA ARG A 84 9.44 5.85 27.83
C ARG A 84 9.40 6.67 26.53
N ALA A 85 10.50 7.33 26.17
CA ALA A 85 10.58 8.10 24.94
C ALA A 85 10.40 7.19 23.71
N ALA A 86 11.10 6.06 23.65
CA ALA A 86 10.98 5.10 22.56
C ALA A 86 9.54 4.55 22.40
N ALA A 87 8.88 4.19 23.51
CA ALA A 87 7.50 3.72 23.50
C ALA A 87 6.51 4.81 23.04
N THR A 88 6.76 6.08 23.42
CA THR A 88 5.94 7.22 23.01
C THR A 88 6.07 7.49 21.52
N THR A 89 7.30 7.46 20.98
CA THR A 89 7.57 7.61 19.54
C THR A 89 6.92 6.48 18.74
N ALA A 90 7.07 5.23 19.17
CA ALA A 90 6.43 4.10 18.49
C ALA A 90 4.90 4.22 18.46
N ALA A 91 4.28 4.72 19.54
CA ALA A 91 2.85 4.99 19.57
C ALA A 91 2.44 6.09 18.57
N GLN A 92 3.23 7.17 18.50
CA GLN A 92 3.00 8.28 17.56
C GLN A 92 3.10 7.81 16.12
N GLU A 93 4.18 7.11 15.75
CA GLU A 93 4.40 6.57 14.41
C GLU A 93 3.23 5.67 13.97
N ALA A 94 2.79 4.75 14.84
CA ALA A 94 1.67 3.86 14.53
C ALA A 94 0.35 4.63 14.32
N TYR A 95 0.13 5.72 15.05
CA TYR A 95 -1.07 6.55 14.88
C TYR A 95 -0.99 7.39 13.60
N GLU A 96 0.17 7.96 13.29
CA GLU A 96 0.42 8.69 12.04
C GLU A 96 0.22 7.79 10.81
N ASP A 97 0.68 6.54 10.87
CA ASP A 97 0.46 5.55 9.83
C ASP A 97 -1.04 5.25 9.62
N ALA A 98 -1.79 5.08 10.71
CA ALA A 98 -3.24 4.88 10.65
C ALA A 98 -3.97 6.10 10.05
N GLN A 99 -3.55 7.32 10.38
CA GLN A 99 -4.07 8.55 9.78
C GLN A 99 -3.74 8.65 8.29
N ALA A 100 -2.51 8.30 7.91
CA ALA A 100 -2.07 8.28 6.52
C ALA A 100 -2.88 7.28 5.71
N ASP A 101 -3.11 6.07 6.23
CA ASP A 101 -3.94 5.06 5.57
C ASP A 101 -5.40 5.49 5.42
N ALA A 102 -5.99 6.07 6.48
CA ALA A 102 -7.34 6.64 6.40
C ALA A 102 -7.44 7.73 5.30
N LYS A 103 -6.41 8.58 5.17
CA LYS A 103 -6.33 9.61 4.11
C LYS A 103 -6.19 8.99 2.72
N ARG A 104 -5.40 7.92 2.56
CA ARG A 104 -5.23 7.17 1.30
C ARG A 104 -6.51 6.45 0.89
N THR A 105 -7.22 5.84 1.83
CA THR A 105 -8.51 5.17 1.63
C THR A 105 -9.59 6.16 1.21
N ARG A 106 -9.70 7.31 1.88
CA ARG A 106 -10.66 8.37 1.51
C ARG A 106 -10.45 8.94 0.10
N ARG A 107 -9.20 8.93 -0.38
CA ARG A 107 -8.81 9.36 -1.73
C ARG A 107 -8.68 8.18 -2.71
N GLY A 108 -9.12 6.99 -2.29
CA GLY A 108 -8.94 5.75 -3.02
C GLY A 108 -9.57 5.77 -4.40
N LEU A 109 -9.16 4.82 -5.23
CA LEU A 109 -9.66 4.64 -6.58
C LEU A 109 -9.97 3.17 -6.86
N VAL A 110 -10.87 2.93 -7.81
CA VAL A 110 -11.10 1.60 -8.36
C VAL A 110 -10.04 1.36 -9.43
N VAL A 111 -9.50 0.14 -9.47
CA VAL A 111 -8.47 -0.26 -10.45
C VAL A 111 -8.94 0.09 -11.86
N ASP A 112 -8.10 0.79 -12.60
CA ASP A 112 -8.31 1.14 -14.00
C ASP A 112 -7.16 0.61 -14.87
N ASP A 113 -7.31 0.74 -16.19
CA ASP A 113 -6.30 0.26 -17.13
C ASP A 113 -4.97 1.02 -16.99
N LEU A 114 -5.00 2.28 -16.58
CA LEU A 114 -3.80 3.10 -16.42
C LEU A 114 -2.94 2.60 -15.25
N PHE A 115 -3.58 2.38 -14.09
CA PHE A 115 -2.94 1.75 -12.93
C PHE A 115 -2.48 0.34 -13.27
N ALA A 116 -3.33 -0.46 -13.92
CA ALA A 116 -3.00 -1.85 -14.24
C ALA A 116 -1.77 -1.94 -15.16
N SER A 117 -1.71 -1.11 -16.21
CA SER A 117 -0.55 -1.03 -17.09
C SER A 117 0.72 -0.58 -16.35
N ALA A 118 0.63 0.42 -15.48
CA ALA A 118 1.76 0.89 -14.69
C ALA A 118 2.28 -0.16 -13.70
N ALA A 119 1.36 -0.87 -13.02
CA ALA A 119 1.70 -1.95 -12.12
C ALA A 119 2.37 -3.12 -12.87
N LEU A 120 1.91 -3.46 -14.08
CA LEU A 120 2.57 -4.46 -14.92
C LEU A 120 3.98 -4.04 -15.36
N LEU A 121 4.17 -2.78 -15.79
CA LEU A 121 5.51 -2.26 -16.10
C LEU A 121 6.45 -2.30 -14.88
N THR A 122 5.91 -2.01 -13.69
CA THR A 122 6.64 -2.11 -12.42
C THR A 122 6.97 -3.57 -12.09
N LEU A 123 6.05 -4.50 -12.34
CA LEU A 123 6.28 -5.93 -12.19
C LEU A 123 7.41 -6.41 -13.12
N GLY A 124 7.39 -6.04 -14.40
CA GLY A 124 8.46 -6.37 -15.34
C GLY A 124 9.83 -5.89 -14.84
N ALA A 125 9.89 -4.65 -14.35
CA ALA A 125 11.12 -4.12 -13.76
C ALA A 125 11.55 -4.87 -12.49
N LEU A 126 10.61 -5.23 -11.60
CA LEU A 126 10.90 -6.01 -10.38
C LEU A 126 11.34 -7.45 -10.66
N TYR A 127 10.80 -8.04 -11.73
CA TYR A 127 11.15 -9.38 -12.18
C TYR A 127 12.60 -9.43 -12.67
N GLU A 128 13.06 -8.39 -13.39
CA GLU A 128 14.45 -8.24 -13.83
C GLU A 128 15.40 -7.74 -12.72
N ASN A 129 14.96 -6.81 -11.88
CA ASN A 129 15.74 -6.19 -10.81
C ASN A 129 14.93 -6.03 -9.51
N ARG A 130 15.31 -6.78 -8.48
CA ARG A 130 14.60 -6.86 -7.19
C ARG A 130 14.85 -5.69 -6.24
N GLU A 131 15.70 -4.74 -6.61
CA GLU A 131 16.10 -3.61 -5.76
C GLU A 131 15.37 -2.30 -6.10
N LEU A 132 14.26 -2.39 -6.81
CA LEU A 132 13.52 -1.22 -7.26
C LEU A 132 12.89 -0.47 -6.07
N LEU A 133 13.27 0.79 -5.89
CA LEU A 133 12.74 1.67 -4.83
C LEU A 133 11.44 2.36 -5.25
N ASP A 134 11.34 2.75 -6.52
CA ASP A 134 10.22 3.49 -7.10
C ASP A 134 9.79 2.85 -8.43
N PRO A 135 8.52 2.97 -8.86
CA PRO A 135 8.10 2.52 -10.19
C PRO A 135 9.04 3.04 -11.29
N PRO A 136 9.27 2.29 -12.39
CA PRO A 136 10.14 2.76 -13.47
C PRO A 136 9.58 4.04 -14.12
N PRO A 137 10.41 4.89 -14.77
CA PRO A 137 9.98 6.21 -15.25
C PRO A 137 8.73 6.19 -16.15
N VAL A 138 8.59 5.17 -17.00
CA VAL A 138 7.39 5.03 -17.85
C VAL A 138 6.15 4.72 -17.02
N ALA A 139 6.25 3.89 -15.99
CA ALA A 139 5.14 3.64 -15.07
C ALA A 139 4.79 4.91 -14.28
N GLN A 140 5.79 5.71 -13.87
CA GLN A 140 5.54 6.99 -13.19
C GLN A 140 4.71 7.95 -14.05
N LEU A 141 4.98 8.06 -15.35
CA LEU A 141 4.19 8.90 -16.27
C LEU A 141 2.72 8.48 -16.34
N LEU A 142 2.45 7.17 -16.24
CA LEU A 142 1.08 6.65 -16.19
C LEU A 142 0.44 6.88 -14.82
N LEU A 143 1.22 6.84 -13.75
CA LEU A 143 0.72 6.99 -12.38
C LEU A 143 0.53 8.45 -11.95
N ASP A 144 1.29 9.38 -12.50
CA ASP A 144 1.26 10.80 -12.11
C ASP A 144 -0.13 11.45 -12.23
N PRO A 145 -0.94 11.20 -13.27
CA PRO A 145 -2.32 11.67 -13.34
C PRO A 145 -3.21 11.18 -12.19
N LEU A 146 -2.92 10.00 -11.63
CA LEU A 146 -3.66 9.40 -10.53
C LEU A 146 -3.18 9.89 -9.16
N ARG A 147 -2.05 10.60 -9.11
CA ARG A 147 -1.38 11.00 -7.88
C ARG A 147 -2.21 12.00 -7.07
N ALA A 148 -2.32 11.76 -5.78
CA ALA A 148 -2.87 12.76 -4.85
C ALA A 148 -1.76 13.73 -4.41
N TYR A 149 -1.81 14.96 -4.91
CA TYR A 149 -1.04 16.07 -4.35
C TYR A 149 -1.80 16.64 -3.14
N GLY A 150 -1.16 16.67 -1.97
CA GLY A 150 -1.73 17.25 -0.74
C GLY A 150 -1.45 16.49 0.53
#